data_AF-A0A8J4TVF6-F1
#
_entry.id   AF-A0A8J4TVF6-F1
#
_cell.length_a   1.000
_cell.length_b   1.000
_cell.length_c   1.000
_cell.angle_alpha   90.00
_cell.angle_beta   90.00
_cell.angle_gamma   90.00
#
_symmetry.space_group_name_H-M   'P 1'
#
loop_
_entity.id
_entity.type
_entity.pdbx_description
1 polymer ?
#
loop_
_entity_poly.entity_id
_entity_poly.type
_entity_poly.pdbx_seq_one_letter_code
_entity_poly.pdbx_strand_id
1 'polypeptide(L)'
;DKMPEVLYNTADSGEGHGGGTKTQQQAQHTGDAAWSRCSRLTAVCEMLLCVFLLTAITVLWINYHILKTENNQLQTWNNILTIEREELEMFLKLGWTYSNSSFYYTTSEQKSWEESRQNCRERGADLVIINSREEQEFINLLRRGRVAWIGLSDSVAEGEWKWVDGTQLITG
;
A
#
# COMPACT_ATOMS: atom_id res chain seq x y z
N ASP A 1 -52.62 11.08 -32.55
CA ASP A 1 -52.07 11.50 -33.87
C ASP A 1 -51.49 10.31 -34.63
N LYS A 2 -51.17 10.51 -35.93
CA LYS A 2 -50.87 9.49 -36.97
C LYS A 2 -49.45 8.89 -36.79
N MET A 3 -49.22 7.56 -36.81
CA MET A 3 -49.08 6.58 -37.94
C MET A 3 -47.85 6.85 -38.87
N PRO A 4 -47.19 5.84 -39.52
CA PRO A 4 -47.54 4.40 -39.69
C PRO A 4 -46.35 3.36 -39.62
N GLU A 5 -46.66 2.14 -40.08
CA GLU A 5 -45.84 0.92 -40.28
C GLU A 5 -45.43 0.72 -41.79
N VAL A 6 -44.87 -0.37 -42.37
CA VAL A 6 -44.55 -1.77 -41.93
C VAL A 6 -43.46 -2.46 -42.83
N LEU A 7 -42.49 -3.21 -42.26
CA LEU A 7 -41.65 -4.30 -42.87
C LEU A 7 -40.85 -3.95 -44.18
N TYR A 8 -40.04 -4.80 -44.86
CA TYR A 8 -39.64 -6.24 -44.85
C TYR A 8 -38.12 -6.32 -45.27
N ASN A 9 -37.41 -7.44 -45.55
CA ASN A 9 -37.70 -8.86 -45.83
C ASN A 9 -36.50 -9.79 -45.45
N THR A 10 -36.47 -11.07 -45.84
CA THR A 10 -35.37 -12.05 -45.63
C THR A 10 -35.33 -13.12 -46.74
N ALA A 11 -34.15 -13.74 -46.97
CA ALA A 11 -33.89 -15.05 -47.61
C ALA A 11 -34.36 -15.37 -49.05
N ASP A 12 -33.34 -15.55 -49.91
CA ASP A 12 -32.94 -16.83 -50.54
C ASP A 12 -33.57 -17.37 -51.86
N SER A 13 -32.66 -17.98 -52.62
CA SER A 13 -32.73 -18.97 -53.71
C SER A 13 -34.02 -19.20 -54.49
N GLY A 14 -33.93 -18.94 -55.81
CA GLY A 14 -34.76 -19.62 -56.80
C GLY A 14 -34.11 -20.92 -57.28
N GLU A 15 -34.86 -22.02 -57.28
CA GLU A 15 -34.47 -23.25 -57.98
C GLU A 15 -34.64 -23.12 -59.50
N GLY A 16 -33.74 -23.74 -60.27
CA GLY A 16 -33.81 -23.76 -61.74
C GLY A 16 -33.04 -24.94 -62.33
N HIS A 17 -33.71 -26.07 -62.54
CA HIS A 17 -33.17 -27.26 -63.19
C HIS A 17 -33.33 -27.17 -64.72
N GLY A 18 -32.27 -27.40 -65.50
CA GLY A 18 -32.36 -27.42 -66.97
C GLY A 18 -31.02 -27.71 -67.65
N GLY A 19 -30.88 -28.88 -68.27
CA GLY A 19 -29.60 -29.37 -68.82
C GLY A 19 -29.25 -28.84 -70.22
N GLY A 20 -27.97 -28.94 -70.59
CA GLY A 20 -27.49 -28.59 -71.93
C GLY A 20 -25.97 -28.71 -72.08
N THR A 21 -25.50 -29.85 -72.60
CA THR A 21 -24.08 -30.15 -72.85
C THR A 21 -23.41 -29.25 -73.89
N LYS A 22 -22.13 -28.89 -73.69
CA LYS A 22 -21.05 -29.05 -74.69
C LYS A 22 -19.63 -28.77 -74.14
N THR A 23 -18.94 -29.87 -73.83
CA THR A 23 -17.59 -30.26 -74.31
C THR A 23 -16.41 -29.26 -74.34
N GLN A 24 -15.29 -29.72 -73.74
CA GLN A 24 -13.88 -29.26 -73.90
C GLN A 24 -13.54 -27.88 -73.28
N GLN A 25 -12.43 -27.71 -72.55
CA GLN A 25 -11.13 -28.42 -72.59
C GLN A 25 -10.52 -28.68 -71.19
N GLN A 26 -9.76 -29.77 -71.05
CA GLN A 26 -8.84 -30.00 -69.92
C GLN A 26 -7.62 -29.07 -70.00
N ALA A 27 -7.30 -28.33 -68.93
CA ALA A 27 -5.95 -27.82 -68.68
C ALA A 27 -5.74 -27.24 -67.25
N GLN A 28 -5.90 -28.02 -66.17
CA GLN A 28 -5.48 -27.57 -64.82
C GLN A 28 -5.25 -28.74 -63.83
N HIS A 29 -4.19 -29.53 -64.07
CA HIS A 29 -3.63 -30.49 -63.09
C HIS A 29 -2.11 -30.30 -62.92
N THR A 30 -1.71 -29.05 -62.70
CA THR A 30 -0.31 -28.66 -62.40
C THR A 30 -0.21 -27.54 -61.35
N GLY A 31 -1.29 -27.24 -60.62
CA GLY A 31 -1.32 -26.18 -59.58
C GLY A 31 -1.13 -26.67 -58.14
N ASP A 32 -1.56 -27.89 -57.84
CA ASP A 32 -1.92 -28.29 -56.46
C ASP A 32 -0.68 -28.52 -55.55
N ALA A 33 0.41 -29.02 -56.13
CA ALA A 33 1.68 -29.25 -55.43
C ALA A 33 2.54 -27.97 -55.21
N ALA A 34 2.14 -26.83 -55.80
CA ALA A 34 2.79 -25.54 -55.59
C ALA A 34 2.04 -24.71 -54.52
N TRP A 35 0.70 -24.71 -54.57
CA TRP A 35 -0.16 -24.01 -53.62
C TRP A 35 0.02 -24.49 -52.17
N SER A 36 0.20 -25.79 -51.95
CA SER A 36 0.43 -26.37 -50.62
C SER A 36 1.73 -25.88 -49.95
N ARG A 37 2.75 -25.47 -50.71
CA ARG A 37 4.05 -25.06 -50.16
C ARG A 37 4.15 -23.57 -49.83
N CYS A 38 3.47 -22.71 -50.59
CA CYS A 38 3.45 -21.28 -50.33
C CYS A 38 2.58 -20.92 -49.11
N SER A 39 1.41 -21.56 -48.98
CA SER A 39 0.47 -21.40 -47.85
C SER A 39 1.10 -21.74 -46.48
N ARG A 40 2.06 -22.66 -46.44
CA ARG A 40 2.70 -23.07 -45.17
C ARG A 40 3.70 -22.04 -44.64
N LEU A 41 4.36 -21.27 -45.51
CA LEU A 41 5.33 -20.25 -45.07
C LEU A 41 4.63 -19.02 -44.50
N THR A 42 3.55 -18.57 -45.13
CA THR A 42 2.75 -17.45 -44.60
C THR A 42 2.13 -17.80 -43.25
N ALA A 43 1.58 -19.01 -43.10
CA ALA A 43 1.04 -19.49 -41.82
C ALA A 43 2.12 -19.59 -40.73
N VAL A 44 3.35 -20.03 -41.05
CA VAL A 44 4.46 -20.05 -40.08
C VAL A 44 4.84 -18.64 -39.65
N CYS A 45 4.95 -17.68 -40.58
CA CYS A 45 5.24 -16.29 -40.25
C CYS A 45 4.15 -15.65 -39.37
N GLU A 46 2.88 -15.88 -39.70
CA GLU A 46 1.74 -15.39 -38.93
C GLU A 46 1.72 -15.98 -37.51
N MET A 47 1.93 -17.30 -37.37
CA MET A 47 2.03 -17.96 -36.07
C MET A 47 3.20 -17.43 -35.23
N LEU A 48 4.37 -17.18 -35.84
CA LEU A 48 5.51 -16.59 -35.14
C LEU A 48 5.21 -15.16 -34.65
N LEU A 49 4.59 -14.32 -35.49
CA LEU A 49 4.17 -12.98 -35.09
C LEU A 49 3.15 -13.02 -33.95
N CYS A 50 2.17 -13.91 -34.00
CA CYS A 50 1.21 -14.13 -32.91
C CYS A 50 1.92 -14.54 -31.60
N VAL A 51 2.89 -15.46 -31.66
CA VAL A 51 3.67 -15.84 -30.47
C VAL A 51 4.46 -14.65 -29.91
N PHE A 52 5.16 -13.88 -30.75
CA PHE A 52 5.88 -12.69 -30.29
C PHE A 52 4.95 -11.65 -29.64
N LEU A 53 3.80 -11.36 -30.26
CA LEU A 53 2.81 -10.44 -29.70
C LEU A 53 2.24 -10.93 -28.36
N LEU A 54 1.91 -12.22 -28.24
CA LEU A 54 1.43 -12.81 -26.98
C LEU A 54 2.51 -12.78 -25.88
N THR A 55 3.78 -13.03 -26.21
CA THR A 55 4.87 -12.89 -25.22
C THR A 55 5.07 -11.44 -24.77
N ALA A 56 4.98 -10.47 -25.69
CA ALA A 56 5.07 -9.05 -25.34
C ALA A 56 3.89 -8.60 -24.45
N ILE A 57 2.66 -8.99 -24.78
CA ILE A 57 1.45 -8.67 -24.01
C ILE A 57 1.50 -9.29 -22.61
N THR A 58 1.92 -10.55 -22.48
CA THR A 58 2.01 -11.24 -21.18
C THR A 58 3.11 -10.64 -20.29
N VAL A 59 4.28 -10.29 -20.85
CA VAL A 59 5.33 -9.58 -20.10
C VAL A 59 4.86 -8.20 -19.65
N LEU A 60 4.18 -7.44 -20.52
CA LEU A 60 3.60 -6.14 -20.14
C LEU A 60 2.53 -6.26 -19.05
N TRP A 61 1.68 -7.30 -19.11
CA TRP A 61 0.67 -7.56 -18.07
C TRP A 61 1.30 -7.90 -16.72
N ILE A 62 2.35 -8.73 -16.70
CA ILE A 62 3.11 -9.05 -15.48
C ILE A 62 3.74 -7.79 -14.89
N ASN A 63 4.44 -6.98 -15.71
CA ASN A 63 5.06 -5.74 -15.26
C ASN A 63 4.01 -4.73 -14.74
N TYR A 64 2.88 -4.58 -15.43
CA TYR A 64 1.76 -3.75 -14.96
C TYR A 64 1.21 -4.24 -13.61
N HIS A 65 1.05 -5.56 -13.44
CA HIS A 65 0.58 -6.13 -12.17
C HIS A 65 1.57 -5.86 -11.03
N ILE A 66 2.86 -6.09 -11.24
CA ILE A 66 3.92 -5.82 -10.24
C ILE A 66 3.90 -4.35 -9.83
N LEU A 67 3.98 -3.43 -10.80
CA LEU A 67 3.96 -1.99 -10.56
C LEU A 67 2.67 -1.52 -9.87
N LYS A 68 1.53 -2.16 -10.18
CA LYS A 68 0.25 -1.88 -9.52
C LYS A 68 0.26 -2.34 -8.05
N THR A 69 0.81 -3.51 -7.75
CA THR A 69 0.97 -4.00 -6.39
C THR A 69 1.89 -3.07 -5.58
N GLU A 70 3.05 -2.72 -6.13
CA GLU A 70 4.01 -1.79 -5.49
C GLU A 70 3.37 -0.42 -5.23
N ASN A 71 2.68 0.16 -6.23
CA ASN A 71 2.00 1.44 -6.04
C ASN A 71 0.92 1.35 -4.96
N ASN A 72 0.07 0.31 -4.97
CA ASN A 72 -0.93 0.11 -3.92
C ASN A 72 -0.29 0.01 -2.52
N GLN A 73 0.83 -0.71 -2.37
CA GLN A 73 1.57 -0.78 -1.11
C GLN A 73 2.13 0.58 -0.70
N LEU A 74 2.70 1.35 -1.63
CA LEU A 74 3.18 2.71 -1.38
C LEU A 74 2.04 3.65 -0.97
N GLN A 75 0.84 3.54 -1.56
CA GLN A 75 -0.33 4.30 -1.11
C GLN A 75 -0.70 3.94 0.34
N THR A 76 -0.72 2.65 0.69
CA THR A 76 -0.97 2.21 2.08
C THR A 76 0.04 2.82 3.05
N TRP A 77 1.33 2.77 2.74
CA TRP A 77 2.37 3.37 3.59
C TRP A 77 2.26 4.90 3.69
N ASN A 78 2.01 5.60 2.58
CA ASN A 78 1.81 7.06 2.60
C ASN A 78 0.58 7.49 3.43
N ASN A 79 -0.48 6.66 3.45
CA ASN A 79 -1.65 6.88 4.28
C ASN A 79 -1.35 6.64 5.76
N ILE A 80 -0.63 5.55 6.11
CA ILE A 80 -0.20 5.26 7.49
C ILE A 80 0.69 6.40 8.02
N LEU A 81 1.74 6.78 7.28
CA LEU A 81 2.64 7.89 7.64
C LEU A 81 1.93 9.25 7.73
N THR A 82 0.78 9.39 7.05
CA THR A 82 -0.07 10.59 7.16
C THR A 82 -0.88 10.58 8.45
N ILE A 83 -1.47 9.44 8.82
CA ILE A 83 -2.17 9.27 10.09
C ILE A 83 -1.19 9.47 11.27
N GLU A 84 -0.02 8.83 11.23
CA GLU A 84 1.03 9.02 12.24
C GLU A 84 1.41 10.49 12.37
N ARG A 85 1.66 11.20 11.25
CA ARG A 85 1.95 12.64 11.27
C ARG A 85 0.83 13.46 11.92
N GLU A 86 -0.43 13.16 11.61
CA GLU A 86 -1.59 13.86 12.18
C GLU A 86 -1.75 13.61 13.68
N GLU A 87 -1.48 12.39 14.15
CA GLU A 87 -1.42 12.05 15.58
C GLU A 87 -0.27 12.77 16.30
N LEU A 88 0.94 12.75 15.72
CA LEU A 88 2.10 13.49 16.26
C LEU A 88 1.78 15.00 16.37
N GLU A 89 1.18 15.59 15.33
CA GLU A 89 0.73 16.98 15.35
C GLU A 89 -0.33 17.26 16.44
N MET A 90 -1.25 16.33 16.67
CA MET A 90 -2.26 16.44 17.73
C MET A 90 -1.60 16.47 19.12
N PHE A 91 -0.65 15.57 19.41
CA PHE A 91 0.09 15.59 20.68
C PHE A 91 0.84 16.91 20.88
N LEU A 92 1.53 17.42 19.86
CA LEU A 92 2.22 18.71 19.92
C LEU A 92 1.26 19.89 20.17
N LYS A 93 0.07 19.89 19.53
CA LYS A 93 -0.99 20.89 19.76
C LYS A 93 -1.55 20.84 21.19
N LEU A 94 -1.54 19.67 21.84
CA LEU A 94 -1.93 19.47 23.23
C LEU A 94 -0.81 19.81 24.25
N GLY A 95 0.33 20.34 23.79
CA GLY A 95 1.43 20.78 24.65
C GLY A 95 2.43 19.69 25.04
N TRP A 96 2.37 18.52 24.39
CA TRP A 96 3.43 17.51 24.51
C TRP A 96 4.66 17.95 23.73
N THR A 97 5.83 17.49 24.15
CA THR A 97 7.11 17.66 23.45
C THR A 97 7.63 16.31 23.00
N TYR A 98 7.99 16.16 21.73
CA TYR A 98 8.61 14.95 21.20
C TYR A 98 10.14 15.08 21.20
N SER A 99 10.84 14.07 21.69
CA SER A 99 12.31 13.99 21.68
C SER A 99 12.77 12.54 21.81
N ASN A 100 13.85 12.15 21.13
CA ASN A 100 14.43 10.80 21.22
C ASN A 100 13.42 9.64 21.18
N SER A 101 12.50 9.66 20.21
CA SER A 101 11.42 8.67 20.03
C SER A 101 10.39 8.57 21.17
N SER A 102 10.37 9.54 22.09
CA SER A 102 9.46 9.60 23.25
C SER A 102 8.68 10.92 23.32
N PHE A 103 7.51 10.87 23.93
CA PHE A 103 6.66 12.03 24.21
C PHE A 103 6.72 12.41 25.68
N TYR A 104 6.91 13.70 25.95
CA TYR A 104 7.04 14.25 27.30
C TYR A 104 5.99 15.34 27.52
N TYR A 105 5.43 15.37 28.73
CA TYR A 105 4.46 16.38 29.14
C TYR A 105 4.84 16.94 30.52
N THR A 106 4.78 18.26 30.67
CA THR A 106 5.06 18.93 31.94
C THR A 106 3.88 19.79 32.36
N THR A 107 3.30 19.50 33.52
CA THR A 107 2.30 20.37 34.15
C THR A 107 2.95 21.48 34.99
N SER A 108 2.25 22.59 35.18
CA SER A 108 2.58 23.60 36.19
C SER A 108 1.88 23.38 37.53
N GLU A 109 1.00 22.39 37.64
CA GLU A 109 0.37 22.01 38.90
C GLU A 109 1.38 21.34 39.84
N GLN A 110 1.40 21.78 41.09
CA GLN A 110 2.17 21.13 42.16
C GLN A 110 1.29 20.06 42.80
N LYS A 111 1.82 18.83 42.89
CA LYS A 111 1.16 17.64 43.47
C LYS A 111 2.18 16.81 44.24
N SER A 112 1.73 15.86 45.05
CA SER A 112 2.60 14.77 45.56
C SER A 112 3.11 13.89 44.42
N TRP A 113 4.12 13.05 44.70
CA TRP A 113 4.67 12.13 43.70
C TRP A 113 3.60 11.14 43.20
N GLU A 114 2.81 10.60 44.13
CA GLU A 114 1.72 9.65 43.87
C GLU A 114 0.63 10.27 43.00
N GLU A 115 0.18 11.49 43.34
CA GLU A 115 -0.81 12.23 42.55
C GLU A 115 -0.27 12.62 41.16
N SER A 116 0.99 13.02 41.06
CA SER A 116 1.64 13.28 39.76
C SER A 116 1.71 12.01 38.91
N ARG A 117 2.06 10.87 39.50
CA ARG A 117 2.09 9.58 38.82
C ARG A 117 0.71 9.17 38.31
N GLN A 118 -0.30 9.32 39.15
CA GLN A 118 -1.69 9.06 38.78
C GLN A 118 -2.15 9.99 37.64
N ASN A 119 -1.77 11.27 37.67
CA ASN A 119 -2.10 12.24 36.62
C ASN A 119 -1.45 11.93 35.26
N CYS A 120 -0.23 11.36 35.25
CA CYS A 120 0.40 10.82 34.05
C CYS A 120 -0.36 9.59 33.51
N ARG A 121 -0.80 8.68 34.38
CA ARG A 121 -1.55 7.47 34.03
C ARG A 121 -2.92 7.76 33.42
N GLU A 122 -3.61 8.76 33.96
CA GLU A 122 -4.86 9.29 33.38
C GLU A 122 -4.68 9.86 31.96
N ARG A 123 -3.44 10.16 31.55
CA ARG A 123 -3.06 10.63 30.20
C ARG A 123 -2.47 9.53 29.33
N GLY A 124 -2.46 8.27 29.79
CA GLY A 124 -1.86 7.14 29.06
C GLY A 124 -0.33 7.06 29.15
N ALA A 125 0.29 7.72 30.13
CA ALA A 125 1.73 7.72 30.38
C ALA A 125 2.07 7.27 31.82
N ASP A 126 3.34 7.30 32.22
CA ASP A 126 3.78 7.22 33.63
C ASP A 126 4.86 8.31 33.84
N LEU A 127 5.39 8.46 35.06
CA LEU A 127 6.48 9.41 35.31
C LEU A 127 7.77 8.98 34.59
N VAL A 128 8.57 9.94 34.12
CA VAL A 128 9.75 9.66 33.27
C VAL A 128 10.80 8.81 33.99
N ILE A 129 11.20 7.71 33.33
CA ILE A 129 12.40 6.93 33.65
C ILE A 129 13.54 7.53 32.83
N ILE A 130 14.67 7.83 33.46
CA ILE A 130 15.82 8.46 32.78
C ILE A 130 16.87 7.38 32.50
N ASN A 131 17.02 7.02 31.23
CA ASN A 131 17.83 5.89 30.76
C ASN A 131 19.19 6.33 30.18
N SER A 132 19.40 7.63 29.92
CA SER A 132 20.67 8.13 29.38
C SER A 132 21.02 9.54 29.90
N ARG A 133 22.28 9.95 29.68
CA ARG A 133 22.73 11.32 30.01
C ARG A 133 22.02 12.35 29.14
N GLU A 134 21.83 12.04 27.87
CA GLU A 134 21.19 12.89 26.87
C GLU A 134 19.71 13.13 27.25
N GLU A 135 19.02 12.09 27.75
CA GLU A 135 17.68 12.22 28.31
C GLU A 135 17.68 13.06 29.60
N GLN A 136 18.64 12.84 30.50
CA GLN A 136 18.80 13.66 31.71
C GLN A 136 19.00 15.15 31.38
N GLU A 137 19.82 15.47 30.38
CA GLU A 137 20.05 16.83 29.89
C GLU A 137 18.81 17.41 29.21
N PHE A 138 18.11 16.63 28.39
CA PHE A 138 16.84 17.05 27.77
C PHE A 138 15.77 17.38 28.82
N ILE A 139 15.58 16.54 29.84
CA ILE A 139 14.65 16.80 30.95
C ILE A 139 15.04 18.06 31.73
N ASN A 140 16.34 18.33 31.91
CA ASN A 140 16.84 19.55 32.53
C ASN A 140 16.47 20.82 31.72
N LEU A 141 16.53 20.76 30.40
CA LEU A 141 16.08 21.85 29.52
C LEU A 141 14.55 21.99 29.53
N LEU A 142 13.82 20.87 29.44
CA LEU A 142 12.35 20.84 29.39
C LEU A 142 11.72 21.46 30.65
N ARG A 143 12.25 21.16 31.84
CA ARG A 143 11.76 21.72 33.11
C ARG A 143 12.07 23.21 33.31
N ARG A 144 12.95 23.81 32.49
CA ARG A 144 13.33 25.24 32.54
C ARG A 144 13.68 25.75 33.95
N GLY A 145 14.48 24.96 34.69
CA GLY A 145 14.88 25.26 36.06
C GLY A 145 13.82 25.03 37.14
N ARG A 146 12.62 24.57 36.80
CA ARG A 146 11.60 24.17 37.78
C ARG A 146 11.91 22.80 38.36
N VAL A 147 11.41 22.56 39.58
CA VAL A 147 11.32 21.20 40.14
C VAL A 147 10.17 20.47 39.45
N ALA A 148 10.39 19.21 39.10
CA ALA A 148 9.38 18.33 38.52
C ALA A 148 9.63 16.92 39.06
N TRP A 149 8.56 16.16 39.31
CA TRP A 149 8.67 14.76 39.68
C TRP A 149 9.14 13.92 38.49
N ILE A 150 10.02 12.95 38.78
CA ILE A 150 10.46 11.91 37.86
C ILE A 150 10.02 10.55 38.41
N GLY A 151 10.13 9.50 37.61
CA GLY A 151 9.66 8.17 37.95
C GLY A 151 10.52 7.42 38.96
N LEU A 152 11.28 8.11 39.81
CA LEU A 152 12.21 7.53 40.77
C LEU A 152 11.67 7.75 42.20
N SER A 153 11.52 6.67 42.98
CA SER A 153 11.15 6.74 44.39
C SER A 153 11.75 5.58 45.21
N ASP A 154 11.83 5.76 46.52
CA ASP A 154 12.20 4.74 47.51
C ASP A 154 11.03 4.39 48.45
N SER A 155 9.80 4.81 48.11
CA SER A 155 8.59 4.65 48.94
C SER A 155 8.17 3.21 49.26
N VAL A 156 8.82 2.21 48.66
CA VAL A 156 8.66 0.78 48.99
C VAL A 156 9.60 0.34 50.12
N ALA A 157 10.82 0.90 50.17
CA ALA A 157 11.83 0.63 51.18
C ALA A 157 12.86 1.77 51.19
N GLU A 158 12.92 2.52 52.29
CA GLU A 158 13.82 3.67 52.48
C GLU A 158 15.25 3.36 52.05
N GLY A 159 15.81 4.16 51.14
CA GLY A 159 17.14 3.96 50.58
C GLY A 159 17.24 2.98 49.39
N GLU A 160 16.21 2.19 49.08
CA GLU A 160 16.14 1.37 47.85
C GLU A 160 15.41 2.12 46.71
N TRP A 161 16.12 3.04 46.07
CA TRP A 161 15.61 3.79 44.92
C TRP A 161 15.26 2.89 43.73
N LYS A 162 14.01 2.96 43.28
CA LYS A 162 13.44 2.21 42.17
C LYS A 162 12.71 3.13 41.21
N TRP A 163 12.74 2.76 39.94
CA TRP A 163 11.98 3.40 38.88
C TRP A 163 10.51 2.91 38.89
N VAL A 164 9.63 3.64 38.21
CA VAL A 164 8.20 3.32 38.13
C VAL A 164 7.89 1.96 37.46
N ASP A 165 8.82 1.40 36.69
CA ASP A 165 8.75 0.05 36.12
C ASP A 165 9.22 -1.06 37.08
N GLY A 166 9.76 -0.70 38.26
CA GLY A 166 10.29 -1.60 39.26
C GLY A 166 11.79 -1.89 39.14
N THR A 167 12.49 -1.35 38.14
CA THR A 167 13.95 -1.48 38.03
C THR A 167 14.66 -0.67 39.13
N GLN A 168 15.80 -1.15 39.63
CA GLN A 168 16.58 -0.44 40.65
C GLN A 168 17.47 0.64 40.00
N LEU A 169 17.72 1.73 40.73
CA LEU A 169 18.70 2.72 40.31
C LEU A 169 20.12 2.14 40.38
N ILE A 170 20.73 1.91 39.21
CA ILE A 170 22.14 1.52 39.12
C ILE A 170 22.99 2.78 39.30
N THR A 171 23.73 2.85 40.41
CA THR A 171 24.78 3.85 40.62
C THR A 171 26.13 3.26 40.19
N GLY A 172 26.82 3.95 39.27
CA GLY A 172 28.10 3.54 38.69
C GLY A 172 29.02 4.74 38.47
#